data_AF-A0A7X2PM50-F1
#
_entry.id   AF-A0A7X2PM50-F1
#
_cell.length_a   1.000
_cell.length_b   1.000
_cell.length_c   1.000
_cell.angle_alpha   90.00
_cell.angle_beta   90.00
_cell.angle_gamma   90.00
#
_symmetry.space_group_name_H-M   'P 1'
#
loop_
_entity.id
_entity.type
_entity.pdbx_description
1 polymer ?
#
loop_
_entity_poly.entity_id
_entity_poly.type
_entity_poly.pdbx_seq_one_letter_code
_entity_poly.pdbx_strand_id
1 'polypeptide(L)'
;MEWTRSETLGLASVQCTTCHGLGLRLVKRDKEAPCNCVLRSIFRICFRRFRQCVEKEKHLSHCTFSFTGGRDRSMSWGRKQEEYIADFLLMVRRLLSDDEYRIFKFHYLLGADWRLCCMKLKLDRGDFFHYVYKLEARLGKAFREVEPYGLFPLDEYFGGTTREVVAFDAPRKGPFPLRPPIAA
;
A
#
# COMPACT_ATOMS: atom_id res chain seq x y z
N MET A 1 14.73 0.95 -2.98
CA MET A 1 14.69 0.08 -1.78
C MET A 1 15.10 -1.35 -2.14
N GLU A 2 15.88 -2.03 -1.31
CA GLU A 2 16.24 -3.45 -1.48
C GLU A 2 15.35 -4.35 -0.59
N TRP A 3 15.19 -5.63 -0.96
CA TRP A 3 14.35 -6.59 -0.24
C TRP A 3 15.21 -7.52 0.61
N THR A 4 15.15 -7.39 1.94
CA THR A 4 15.98 -8.21 2.84
C THR A 4 15.35 -9.57 3.16
N ARG A 5 16.20 -10.56 3.45
CA ARG A 5 15.75 -11.90 3.89
C ARG A 5 15.02 -11.86 5.23
N SER A 6 15.43 -10.99 6.16
CA SER A 6 14.80 -10.83 7.47
C SER A 6 13.35 -10.33 7.37
N GLU A 7 13.08 -9.31 6.56
CA GLU A 7 11.73 -8.78 6.36
C GLU A 7 10.81 -9.76 5.61
N THR A 8 11.34 -10.48 4.62
CA THR A 8 10.55 -11.36 3.77
C THR A 8 10.24 -12.71 4.41
N LEU A 9 11.10 -13.22 5.30
CA LEU A 9 10.90 -14.48 6.02
C LEU A 9 9.62 -14.48 6.87
N GLY A 10 9.39 -13.41 7.64
CA GLY A 10 8.21 -13.27 8.50
C GLY A 10 6.87 -13.08 7.74
N LEU A 11 6.93 -12.81 6.44
CA LEU A 11 5.76 -12.61 5.57
C LEU A 11 5.51 -13.80 4.63
N ALA A 12 6.42 -14.77 4.61
CA ALA A 12 6.37 -15.93 3.73
C ALA A 12 5.31 -16.95 4.20
N SER A 13 4.69 -17.65 3.25
CA SER A 13 3.93 -18.86 3.60
C SER A 13 4.87 -20.06 3.65
N VAL A 14 4.91 -20.76 4.79
CA VAL A 14 5.68 -21.99 5.00
C VAL A 14 5.37 -23.05 3.93
N GLN A 15 4.11 -23.13 3.48
CA GLN A 15 3.64 -24.07 2.45
C GLN A 15 3.81 -23.54 1.01
N CYS A 16 4.54 -22.44 0.78
CA CYS A 16 4.72 -21.89 -0.57
C CYS A 16 5.66 -22.75 -1.41
N THR A 17 5.13 -23.43 -2.42
CA THR A 17 5.87 -24.28 -3.39
C THR A 17 6.89 -23.52 -4.26
N THR A 18 6.96 -22.20 -4.18
CA THR A 18 7.89 -21.36 -4.99
C THR A 18 9.08 -20.81 -4.20
N CYS A 19 8.98 -20.71 -2.87
CA CYS A 19 10.07 -20.22 -2.02
C CYS A 19 10.31 -21.07 -0.76
N HIS A 20 9.52 -22.13 -0.52
CA HIS A 20 9.67 -23.07 0.59
C HIS A 20 9.81 -22.37 1.96
N GLY A 21 9.01 -21.33 2.20
CA GLY A 21 9.05 -20.51 3.41
C GLY A 21 10.15 -19.44 3.46
N LEU A 22 11.09 -19.36 2.52
CA LEU A 22 12.20 -18.38 2.53
C LEU A 22 11.81 -16.95 2.15
N GLY A 23 10.60 -16.73 1.61
CA GLY A 23 10.07 -15.42 1.22
C GLY A 23 10.64 -14.80 -0.06
N LEU A 24 11.90 -15.07 -0.39
CA LEU A 24 12.59 -14.63 -1.60
C LEU A 24 12.54 -15.67 -2.73
N ARG A 25 12.85 -15.23 -3.95
CA ARG A 25 13.12 -16.06 -5.13
C ARG A 25 14.30 -15.49 -5.91
N LEU A 26 15.11 -16.37 -6.49
CA LEU A 26 16.16 -15.98 -7.43
C LEU A 26 15.54 -15.60 -8.79
N VAL A 27 15.91 -14.44 -9.32
CA VAL A 27 15.59 -14.00 -10.68
C VAL A 27 16.88 -13.99 -11.50
N LYS A 28 16.78 -14.18 -12.83
CA LYS A 28 17.93 -14.26 -13.75
C LYS A 28 18.96 -13.14 -13.48
N ARG A 29 20.24 -13.53 -13.36
CA ARG A 29 21.40 -12.71 -12.94
C ARG A 29 21.43 -12.35 -11.45
N ASP A 30 21.28 -13.35 -10.57
CA ASP A 30 21.45 -13.28 -9.10
C ASP A 30 20.73 -12.13 -8.39
N LYS A 31 19.63 -11.64 -8.97
CA LYS A 31 18.77 -10.66 -8.31
C LYS A 31 17.72 -11.37 -7.50
N GLU A 32 17.83 -11.29 -6.18
CA GLU A 32 16.75 -11.70 -5.29
C GLU A 32 15.53 -10.78 -5.51
N ALA A 33 14.35 -11.39 -5.53
CA ALA A 33 13.08 -10.69 -5.59
C ALA A 33 12.10 -11.30 -4.59
N PRO A 34 11.13 -10.54 -4.06
CA PRO A 34 10.09 -11.11 -3.23
C PRO A 34 9.29 -12.17 -4.01
N CYS A 35 8.93 -13.24 -3.31
CA CYS A 35 7.99 -14.22 -3.80
C CYS A 35 6.56 -13.65 -3.78
N ASN A 36 5.71 -14.09 -4.71
CA ASN A 36 4.31 -13.67 -4.76
C ASN A 36 3.55 -13.99 -3.45
N CYS A 37 3.96 -14.98 -2.65
CA CYS A 37 3.33 -15.21 -1.35
C CYS A 37 3.52 -14.03 -0.38
N VAL A 38 4.72 -13.46 -0.30
CA VAL A 38 5.05 -12.31 0.55
C VAL A 38 4.26 -11.08 0.11
N LEU A 39 4.23 -10.79 -1.19
CA LEU A 39 3.47 -9.65 -1.74
C LEU A 39 1.97 -9.76 -1.39
N ARG A 40 1.41 -10.96 -1.50
CA ARG A 40 0.01 -11.23 -1.14
C ARG A 40 -0.23 -11.14 0.38
N SER A 41 0.73 -11.54 1.21
CA SER A 41 0.69 -11.31 2.67
C SER A 41 0.68 -9.81 3.01
N ILE A 42 1.52 -9.00 2.36
CA ILE A 42 1.55 -7.53 2.53
C ILE A 42 0.17 -6.93 2.20
N PHE A 43 -0.39 -7.26 1.03
CA PHE A 43 -1.73 -6.80 0.66
C PHE A 43 -2.79 -7.17 1.71
N ARG A 44 -2.76 -8.40 2.25
CA ARG A 44 -3.71 -8.88 3.27
C ARG A 44 -3.56 -8.16 4.61
N ILE A 45 -2.33 -7.80 5.01
CA ILE A 45 -2.06 -7.00 6.20
C ILE A 45 -2.65 -5.59 6.02
N CYS A 46 -2.35 -4.94 4.89
CA CYS A 46 -2.90 -3.62 4.56
C CYS A 46 -4.44 -3.65 4.45
N PHE A 47 -5.03 -4.64 3.79
CA PHE A 47 -6.48 -4.76 3.67
C PHE A 47 -7.17 -5.06 5.00
N ARG A 48 -6.56 -5.87 5.88
CA ARG A 48 -7.06 -6.06 7.26
C ARG A 48 -7.06 -4.73 8.03
N ARG A 49 -6.01 -3.91 7.87
CA ARG A 49 -5.93 -2.59 8.52
C ARG A 49 -6.92 -1.59 7.94
N PHE A 50 -7.08 -1.56 6.62
CA PHE A 50 -8.12 -0.78 5.93
C PHE A 50 -9.51 -1.14 6.48
N ARG A 51 -9.83 -2.44 6.57
CA ARG A 51 -11.09 -2.94 7.12
C ARG A 51 -11.30 -2.49 8.57
N GLN A 52 -10.29 -2.61 9.45
CA GLN A 52 -10.34 -2.07 10.82
C GLN A 52 -10.61 -0.55 10.86
N CYS A 53 -10.03 0.24 9.96
CA CYS A 53 -10.29 1.68 9.90
C CYS A 53 -11.70 2.02 9.38
N VAL A 54 -12.28 1.20 8.49
CA VAL A 54 -13.63 1.40 7.93
C VAL A 54 -14.73 0.92 8.88
N GLU A 55 -14.51 -0.19 9.60
CA GLU A 55 -15.46 -0.75 10.58
C GLU A 55 -15.48 0.05 11.89
N LYS A 56 -14.43 0.82 12.20
CA LYS A 56 -14.41 1.73 13.35
C LYS A 56 -15.26 2.98 13.07
N GLU A 57 -16.14 3.31 14.00
CA GLU A 57 -17.08 4.41 13.84
C GLU A 57 -16.40 5.79 13.74
N LYS A 58 -16.89 6.65 12.84
CA LYS A 58 -16.27 7.94 12.47
C LYS A 58 -16.25 9.01 13.56
N HIS A 59 -16.98 8.77 14.66
CA HIS A 59 -16.96 9.60 15.86
C HIS A 59 -15.93 9.12 16.90
N LEU A 60 -15.34 7.93 16.69
CA LEU A 60 -14.26 7.36 17.51
C LEU A 60 -12.86 7.55 16.87
N SER A 61 -12.76 8.09 15.65
CA SER A 61 -11.49 8.48 15.04
C SER A 61 -10.98 9.80 15.66
N HIS A 62 -10.16 9.65 16.71
CA HIS A 62 -9.46 10.74 17.37
C HIS A 62 -8.50 11.45 16.41
N CYS A 63 -8.48 12.78 16.41
CA CYS A 63 -7.44 13.54 15.71
C CYS A 63 -6.12 13.35 16.47
N THR A 64 -5.19 12.59 15.91
CA THR A 64 -3.90 12.31 16.54
C THR A 64 -2.91 13.42 16.18
N PHE A 65 -2.31 14.05 17.18
CA PHE A 65 -1.16 14.93 16.96
C PHE A 65 0.04 14.05 16.61
N SER A 66 0.64 14.29 15.45
CA SER A 66 1.76 13.50 14.94
C SER A 66 2.90 14.41 14.49
N PHE A 67 4.13 14.05 14.83
CA PHE A 67 5.31 14.74 14.31
C PHE A 67 5.54 14.33 12.86
N THR A 68 5.28 15.24 11.92
CA THR A 68 5.51 14.98 10.49
C THR A 68 6.96 15.22 10.14
N GLY A 69 7.71 14.14 9.94
CA GLY A 69 9.09 14.18 9.46
C GLY A 69 9.17 14.91 8.12
N GLY A 70 9.99 15.96 8.06
CA GLY A 70 10.09 16.82 6.89
C GLY A 70 10.82 18.12 7.18
N ARG A 71 11.02 18.92 6.11
CA ARG A 71 11.77 20.18 6.07
C ARG A 71 11.55 21.08 7.29
N ASP A 72 10.29 21.36 7.62
CA ASP A 72 9.91 22.35 8.62
C ASP A 72 9.68 21.74 10.02
N ARG A 73 9.93 20.42 10.21
CA ARG A 73 9.69 19.67 11.46
C ARG A 73 8.31 19.94 12.08
N SER A 74 7.32 20.17 11.22
CA SER A 74 6.00 20.64 11.63
C SER A 74 5.19 19.54 12.32
N MET A 75 4.51 19.91 13.39
CA MET A 75 3.69 18.99 14.19
C MET A 75 2.23 19.12 13.74
N SER A 76 1.71 18.07 13.12
CA SER A 76 0.43 18.10 12.40
C SER A 76 -0.66 17.34 13.13
N TRP A 77 -1.87 17.90 13.13
CA TRP A 77 -3.08 17.21 13.58
C TRP A 77 -3.62 16.37 12.42
N GLY A 78 -3.42 15.06 12.49
CA GLY A 78 -3.87 14.11 11.47
C GLY A 78 -5.09 13.30 11.90
N ARG A 79 -5.86 12.84 10.91
CA ARG A 79 -6.85 11.77 11.05
C ARG A 79 -6.33 10.54 10.31
N LYS A 80 -5.30 9.93 10.90
CA LYS A 80 -4.48 8.85 10.30
C LYS A 80 -5.29 7.63 9.82
N GLN A 81 -6.48 7.40 10.38
CA GLN A 81 -7.35 6.30 9.95
C GLN A 81 -8.06 6.62 8.63
N GLU A 82 -8.57 7.84 8.49
CA GLU A 82 -9.18 8.38 7.28
C GLU A 82 -8.15 8.66 6.17
N GLU A 83 -6.97 9.16 6.53
CA GLU A 83 -5.82 9.27 5.62
C GLU A 83 -5.47 7.90 5.01
N TYR A 84 -5.35 6.85 5.84
CA TYR A 84 -5.06 5.49 5.38
C TYR A 84 -6.16 4.94 4.44
N ILE A 85 -7.43 5.24 4.73
CA ILE A 85 -8.56 4.87 3.87
C ILE A 85 -8.46 5.57 2.51
N ALA A 86 -8.17 6.87 2.51
CA ALA A 86 -8.04 7.67 1.30
C ALA A 86 -6.86 7.19 0.43
N ASP A 87 -5.68 7.04 1.03
CA ASP A 87 -4.47 6.58 0.35
C ASP A 87 -4.63 5.17 -0.21
N PHE A 88 -5.18 4.23 0.56
CA PHE A 88 -5.44 2.85 0.11
C PHE A 88 -6.37 2.82 -1.12
N LEU A 89 -7.49 3.56 -1.08
CA LEU A 89 -8.44 3.61 -2.20
C LEU A 89 -7.86 4.34 -3.43
N LEU A 90 -7.11 5.42 -3.21
CA LEU A 90 -6.44 6.18 -4.27
C LEU A 90 -5.35 5.34 -4.95
N MET A 91 -4.54 4.63 -4.18
CA MET A 91 -3.51 3.70 -4.65
C MET A 91 -4.14 2.59 -5.49
N VAL A 92 -5.14 1.89 -4.96
CA VAL A 92 -5.85 0.83 -5.70
C VAL A 92 -6.42 1.36 -7.02
N ARG A 93 -7.04 2.55 -7.01
CA ARG A 93 -7.64 3.13 -8.23
C ARG A 93 -6.63 3.68 -9.24
N ARG A 94 -5.41 4.01 -8.83
CA ARG A 94 -4.29 4.36 -9.74
C ARG A 94 -3.58 3.12 -10.30
N LEU A 95 -3.54 2.03 -9.53
CA LEU A 95 -2.76 0.84 -9.85
C LEU A 95 -3.50 -0.18 -10.71
N LEU A 96 -4.84 -0.22 -10.64
CA LEU A 96 -5.68 -1.19 -11.36
C LEU A 96 -6.31 -0.55 -12.61
N SER A 97 -6.47 -1.34 -13.67
CA SER A 97 -7.37 -1.01 -14.78
C SER A 97 -8.84 -1.06 -14.35
N ASP A 98 -9.77 -0.48 -15.12
CA ASP A 98 -11.19 -0.44 -14.74
C ASP A 98 -11.81 -1.83 -14.53
N ASP A 99 -11.40 -2.86 -15.29
CA ASP A 99 -11.90 -4.23 -15.12
C ASP A 99 -11.29 -4.94 -13.90
N GLU A 100 -10.00 -4.75 -13.65
CA GLU A 100 -9.36 -5.17 -12.41
C GLU A 100 -10.02 -4.49 -11.19
N TYR A 101 -10.37 -3.21 -11.31
CA TYR A 101 -11.05 -2.45 -10.27
C TYR A 101 -12.52 -2.87 -10.09
N ARG A 102 -13.22 -3.31 -11.14
CA ARG A 102 -14.56 -3.94 -11.03
C ARG A 102 -14.49 -5.23 -10.22
N ILE A 103 -13.55 -6.13 -10.53
CA ILE A 103 -13.30 -7.37 -9.76
C ILE A 103 -12.99 -7.03 -8.30
N PHE A 104 -12.06 -6.11 -8.06
CA PHE A 104 -11.67 -5.66 -6.73
C PHE A 104 -12.86 -5.09 -5.94
N LYS A 105 -13.67 -4.22 -6.56
CA LYS A 105 -14.83 -3.57 -5.92
C LYS A 105 -15.87 -4.59 -5.47
N PHE A 106 -16.21 -5.58 -6.31
CA PHE A 106 -17.20 -6.59 -5.92
C PHE A 106 -16.68 -7.47 -4.77
N HIS A 107 -15.43 -7.96 -4.86
CA HIS A 107 -14.93 -8.89 -3.84
C HIS A 107 -14.51 -8.21 -2.52
N TYR A 108 -13.72 -7.14 -2.58
CA TYR A 108 -13.09 -6.54 -1.40
C TYR A 108 -13.87 -5.35 -0.81
N LEU A 109 -14.54 -4.53 -1.63
CA LEU A 109 -15.26 -3.34 -1.13
C LEU A 109 -16.75 -3.60 -0.85
N LEU A 110 -17.36 -4.53 -1.59
CA LEU A 110 -18.75 -4.96 -1.38
C LEU A 110 -18.85 -6.32 -0.65
N GLY A 111 -17.72 -6.95 -0.34
CA GLY A 111 -17.67 -8.22 0.41
C GLY A 111 -18.30 -9.41 -0.30
N ALA A 112 -18.49 -9.37 -1.62
CA ALA A 112 -19.21 -10.40 -2.33
C ALA A 112 -18.42 -11.71 -2.43
N ASP A 113 -19.13 -12.81 -2.20
CA ASP A 113 -18.64 -14.17 -2.35
C ASP A 113 -18.11 -14.43 -3.77
N TRP A 114 -17.09 -15.30 -3.89
CA TRP A 114 -16.51 -15.65 -5.19
C TRP A 114 -17.57 -16.18 -6.17
N ARG A 115 -18.59 -16.89 -5.69
CA ARG A 115 -19.74 -17.37 -6.49
C ARG A 115 -20.54 -16.22 -7.11
N LEU A 116 -20.83 -15.18 -6.33
CA LEU A 116 -21.56 -13.99 -6.79
C LEU A 116 -20.70 -13.16 -7.75
N CYS A 117 -19.39 -13.06 -7.50
CA CYS A 117 -18.45 -12.43 -8.42
C CYS A 117 -18.38 -13.17 -9.76
N CYS A 118 -18.24 -14.51 -9.76
CA CYS A 118 -18.24 -15.34 -10.98
C CYS A 118 -19.53 -15.15 -11.78
N MET A 119 -20.69 -15.26 -11.12
CA MET A 119 -22.01 -15.07 -11.74
C MET A 119 -22.19 -13.67 -12.35
N LYS A 120 -21.79 -12.61 -11.63
CA LYS A 120 -22.02 -11.21 -12.03
C LYS A 120 -21.03 -10.69 -13.06
N LEU A 121 -19.80 -11.22 -13.06
CA LEU A 121 -18.72 -10.81 -13.98
C LEU A 121 -18.53 -11.80 -15.15
N LYS A 122 -19.27 -12.91 -15.17
CA LYS A 122 -19.14 -14.01 -16.14
C LYS A 122 -17.71 -14.57 -16.20
N LEU A 123 -17.12 -14.79 -15.02
CA LEU A 123 -15.78 -15.35 -14.85
C LEU A 123 -15.86 -16.78 -14.32
N ASP A 124 -14.97 -17.64 -14.80
CA ASP A 124 -14.79 -18.99 -14.25
C ASP A 124 -14.10 -18.96 -12.88
N ARG A 125 -14.33 -20.03 -12.09
CA ARG A 125 -13.76 -20.17 -10.74
C ARG A 125 -12.23 -20.09 -10.76
N GLY A 126 -11.58 -20.76 -11.73
CA GLY A 126 -10.12 -20.76 -11.86
C GLY A 126 -9.59 -19.34 -12.13
N ASP A 127 -10.13 -18.70 -13.15
CA ASP A 127 -9.75 -17.35 -13.55
C ASP A 127 -9.99 -16.33 -12.45
N PHE A 128 -11.13 -16.38 -11.75
CA PHE A 128 -11.40 -15.49 -10.61
C PHE A 128 -10.27 -15.56 -9.55
N PHE A 129 -9.85 -16.77 -9.15
CA PHE A 129 -8.73 -16.91 -8.21
C PHE A 129 -7.39 -16.48 -8.83
N HIS A 130 -7.13 -16.75 -10.11
CA HIS A 130 -5.93 -16.26 -10.79
C HIS A 130 -5.87 -14.73 -10.88
N TYR A 131 -6.98 -14.05 -11.17
CA TYR A 131 -7.10 -12.60 -11.12
C TYR A 131 -6.86 -12.08 -9.71
N VAL A 132 -7.59 -12.59 -8.70
CA VAL A 132 -7.40 -12.20 -7.29
C VAL A 132 -5.94 -12.37 -6.87
N TYR A 133 -5.29 -13.48 -7.21
CA TYR A 133 -3.90 -13.73 -6.79
C TYR A 133 -2.89 -12.79 -7.49
N LYS A 134 -3.16 -12.39 -8.74
CA LYS A 134 -2.41 -11.34 -9.46
C LYS A 134 -2.63 -9.96 -8.84
N LEU A 135 -3.88 -9.61 -8.50
CA LEU A 135 -4.27 -8.35 -7.87
C LEU A 135 -3.62 -8.18 -6.50
N GLU A 136 -3.75 -9.19 -5.62
CA GLU A 136 -3.11 -9.21 -4.30
C GLU A 136 -1.58 -8.99 -4.41
N ALA A 137 -0.91 -9.64 -5.37
CA ALA A 137 0.53 -9.50 -5.56
C ALA A 137 0.94 -8.13 -6.15
N ARG A 138 0.20 -7.62 -7.15
CA ARG A 138 0.44 -6.32 -7.81
C ARG A 138 0.27 -5.15 -6.83
N LEU A 139 -0.81 -5.18 -6.05
CA LEU A 139 -1.09 -4.16 -5.03
C LEU A 139 -0.08 -4.25 -3.87
N GLY A 140 0.18 -5.45 -3.34
CA GLY A 140 1.13 -5.63 -2.24
C GLY A 140 2.57 -5.21 -2.57
N LYS A 141 2.99 -5.34 -3.85
CA LYS A 141 4.26 -4.79 -4.34
C LYS A 141 4.27 -3.25 -4.27
N ALA A 142 3.28 -2.60 -4.86
CA ALA A 142 3.19 -1.14 -4.87
C ALA A 142 2.99 -0.53 -3.48
N PHE A 143 2.27 -1.21 -2.57
CA PHE A 143 2.06 -0.75 -1.18
C PHE A 143 3.37 -0.59 -0.40
N ARG A 144 4.45 -1.31 -0.77
CA ARG A 144 5.78 -1.22 -0.17
C ARG A 144 6.78 -0.42 -1.02
N GLU A 145 6.61 -0.38 -2.34
CA GLU A 145 7.53 0.30 -3.28
C GLU A 145 7.17 1.76 -3.60
N VAL A 146 6.01 2.27 -3.18
CA VAL A 146 5.64 3.68 -3.40
C VAL A 146 6.43 4.60 -2.46
N GLU A 147 7.19 5.49 -3.07
CA GLU A 147 7.91 6.60 -2.44
C GLU A 147 7.13 7.92 -2.65
N PRO A 148 7.21 8.90 -1.73
CA PRO A 148 8.07 8.95 -0.54
C PRO A 148 7.55 8.14 0.66
N TYR A 149 6.25 7.83 0.73
CA TYR A 149 5.63 7.12 1.86
C TYR A 149 4.83 5.91 1.38
N GLY A 150 5.21 4.71 1.83
CA GLY A 150 4.50 3.47 1.54
C GLY A 150 3.33 3.21 2.50
N LEU A 151 2.38 2.37 2.08
CA LEU A 151 1.29 1.85 2.93
C LEU A 151 1.72 0.65 3.79
N PHE A 152 2.94 0.16 3.60
CA PHE A 152 3.56 -0.91 4.37
C PHE A 152 5.07 -0.63 4.56
N PRO A 153 5.66 -0.78 5.77
CA PRO A 153 5.07 -1.23 7.03
C PRO A 153 3.93 -0.36 7.57
N LEU A 154 3.00 -0.97 8.31
CA LEU A 154 1.91 -0.23 8.96
C LEU A 154 2.45 0.68 10.08
N ASP A 155 3.48 0.23 10.78
CA ASP A 155 4.06 0.93 11.93
C ASP A 155 4.77 2.22 11.50
N GLU A 156 5.40 2.22 10.32
CA GLU A 156 5.94 3.43 9.69
C GLU A 156 4.83 4.45 9.34
N TYR A 157 3.71 3.98 8.76
CA TYR A 157 2.60 4.85 8.36
C TYR A 157 1.85 5.45 9.56
N PHE A 158 1.55 4.63 10.58
CA PHE A 158 0.73 5.04 11.73
C PHE A 158 1.55 5.63 12.89
N GLY A 159 2.78 5.17 13.12
CA GLY A 159 3.66 5.67 14.18
C GLY A 159 4.50 6.89 13.81
N GLY A 160 4.67 7.14 12.49
CA GLY A 160 5.59 8.13 11.96
C GLY A 160 7.00 7.55 11.81
N THR A 161 7.60 7.73 10.64
CA THR A 161 8.92 7.16 10.33
C THR A 161 10.03 7.82 11.14
N THR A 162 10.74 7.02 11.94
CA THR A 162 12.09 7.31 12.47
C THR A 162 13.19 7.13 11.41
N ARG A 163 12.84 6.99 10.12
CA ARG A 163 13.81 7.07 9.03
C ARG A 163 14.50 8.42 9.06
N GLU A 164 15.81 8.41 8.88
CA GLU A 164 16.59 9.63 8.68
C GLU A 164 16.09 10.34 7.42
N VAL A 165 15.30 11.39 7.60
CA VAL A 165 14.88 12.26 6.50
C VAL A 165 16.13 12.98 6.02
N VAL A 166 16.72 12.50 4.93
CA VAL A 166 17.76 13.21 4.19
C VAL A 166 17.26 14.63 3.97
N ALA A 167 17.97 15.61 4.53
CA ALA A 167 17.48 16.97 4.61
C ALA A 167 17.35 17.56 3.20
N PHE A 168 16.13 17.65 2.69
CA PHE A 168 15.82 18.41 1.49
C PHE A 168 16.38 19.82 1.63
N ASP A 169 17.07 20.30 0.59
CA ASP A 169 17.90 21.51 0.61
C ASP A 169 17.26 22.66 1.38
N ALA A 170 18.09 23.34 2.18
CA ALA A 170 17.68 24.42 3.07
C ALA A 170 16.74 25.39 2.34
N PRO A 171 15.50 25.51 2.81
CA PRO A 171 14.02 26.56 1.67
C PRO A 171 14.71 27.81 1.11
N ARG A 172 14.69 28.02 -0.21
CA ARG A 172 15.34 29.20 -0.83
C ARG A 172 14.78 30.45 -0.17
N LYS A 173 15.63 31.23 0.52
CA LYS A 173 15.21 32.37 1.33
C LYS A 173 14.65 33.48 0.46
N GLY A 174 13.32 33.57 0.36
CA GLY A 174 12.61 34.65 -0.32
C GLY A 174 11.13 34.32 -0.50
N PRO A 175 10.26 35.34 -0.67
CA PRO A 175 8.87 35.11 -1.04
C PRO A 175 8.79 34.54 -2.47
N PHE A 176 8.06 33.44 -2.65
CA PHE A 176 7.72 32.96 -3.99
C PHE A 176 6.66 33.89 -4.61
N PRO A 177 6.90 34.46 -5.81
CA PRO A 177 5.83 35.15 -6.52
C PRO A 177 4.78 34.13 -6.98
N LEU A 178 3.54 34.29 -6.54
CA LEU A 178 2.41 33.39 -6.87
C LEU A 178 2.03 33.38 -8.36
N ARG A 179 2.65 34.25 -9.16
CA ARG A 179 2.48 34.38 -10.60
C ARG A 179 3.88 34.60 -11.21
N PRO A 180 4.22 33.99 -12.35
CA PRO A 180 5.42 34.41 -13.09
C PRO A 180 5.32 35.91 -13.43
N PRO A 181 6.44 36.66 -13.47
CA PRO A 181 6.41 38.04 -13.88
C PRO A 181 5.83 38.16 -15.29
N ILE A 182 4.92 39.11 -15.48
CA ILE A 182 4.45 39.48 -16.82
C ILE A 182 5.64 40.17 -17.50
N ALA A 183 5.99 39.72 -18.70
CA ALA A 183 7.03 40.36 -19.49
C ALA A 183 6.61 41.80 -19.85
N ALA A 184 7.57 42.73 -19.75
CA ALA A 184 7.46 44.11 -20.21
C ALA A 184 8.08 44.25 -21.60
#